data_AF-A0AAU6Q9A0-F1
#
_entry.id   AF-A0AAU6Q9A0-F1
#
_cell.length_a   1.000
_cell.length_b   1.000
_cell.length_c   1.000
_cell.angle_alpha   90.00
_cell.angle_beta   90.00
_cell.angle_gamma   90.00
#
_symmetry.space_group_name_H-M   'P 1'
#
loop_
_entity.id
_entity.type
_entity.pdbx_description
1 polymer ?
#
loop_
_entity_poly.entity_id
_entity_poly.type
_entity_poly.pdbx_seq_one_letter_code
_entity_poly.pdbx_strand_id
1 'polypeptide(L)'
;MALDIVAQVGAITQRRLINDYRLPAPLWSSAVDDKQLRRVESQYGTVLTLGRAGHALYPNAERLLGPAVAVDRAYQNDALGLLEKEGYRLQRRKYQRLKNGQLGSHATYAVLHLPEAEAEWRLDRWSTEFGRNRPGGEQLGLCLLYATIRNGGPGTAQIRALLKRHEQTIVEMAHPLIVAVPDLNAHRSLVREIQLQTGNPRCERGPRLRLIELPLPEIRKST
;
A
#
# COMPACT_ATOMS: atom_id res chain seq x y z
N MET A 1 4.80 21.34 10.75
CA MET A 1 5.25 19.93 10.90
C MET A 1 4.19 18.92 10.47
N ALA A 2 3.07 18.74 11.19
CA ALA A 2 2.01 17.80 10.77
C ALA A 2 1.41 18.18 9.41
N LEU A 3 1.26 19.47 9.16
CA LEU A 3 0.78 20.01 7.89
C LEU A 3 1.70 19.63 6.71
N ASP A 4 3.02 19.78 6.88
CA ASP A 4 4.03 19.40 5.87
C ASP A 4 3.97 17.90 5.56
N ILE A 5 3.89 17.07 6.60
CA ILE A 5 3.78 15.61 6.47
C ILE A 5 2.53 15.26 5.67
N VAL A 6 1.37 15.81 6.04
CA VAL A 6 0.10 15.56 5.35
C VAL A 6 0.14 16.08 3.92
N ALA A 7 0.78 17.21 3.65
CA ALA A 7 0.95 17.75 2.30
C ALA A 7 1.80 16.83 1.41
N GLN A 8 2.85 16.22 1.98
CA GLN A 8 3.73 15.30 1.26
C GLN A 8 3.06 13.96 0.95
N VAL A 9 2.32 13.38 1.92
CA VAL A 9 1.76 12.02 1.78
C VAL A 9 0.29 12.00 1.33
N GLY A 10 -0.38 13.15 1.35
CA GLY A 10 -1.80 13.35 1.03
C GLY A 10 -2.74 13.05 2.19
N ALA A 11 -2.63 11.85 2.78
CA ALA A 11 -3.39 11.47 3.97
C ALA A 11 -2.60 10.55 4.90
N ILE A 12 -2.81 10.70 6.21
CA ILE A 12 -2.10 9.93 7.23
C ILE A 12 -3.02 9.61 8.41
N THR A 13 -2.85 8.43 9.01
CA THR A 13 -3.58 8.08 10.23
C THR A 13 -3.00 8.81 11.44
N GLN A 14 -3.84 9.14 12.42
CA GLN A 14 -3.38 9.68 13.70
C GLN A 14 -2.39 8.72 14.39
N ARG A 15 -2.64 7.40 14.29
CA ARG A 15 -1.74 6.38 14.82
C ARG A 15 -0.33 6.53 14.26
N ARG A 16 -0.19 6.71 12.94
CA ARG A 16 1.12 6.88 12.31
C ARG A 16 1.79 8.19 12.70
N LEU A 17 1.05 9.30 12.79
CA LEU A 17 1.58 10.56 13.30
C LEU A 17 2.18 10.42 14.72
N ILE A 18 1.51 9.67 15.59
CA ILE A 18 2.01 9.40 16.95
C ILE A 18 3.21 8.45 16.93
N ASN A 19 3.10 7.33 16.22
CA ASN A 19 4.05 6.22 16.31
C ASN A 19 5.33 6.43 15.49
N ASP A 20 5.22 7.03 14.31
CA ASP A 20 6.37 7.25 13.43
C ASP A 20 6.95 8.66 13.58
N TYR A 21 6.10 9.68 13.83
CA TYR A 21 6.53 11.08 13.86
C TYR A 21 6.55 11.72 15.26
N ARG A 22 6.10 11.01 16.30
CA ARG A 22 6.01 11.52 17.69
C ARG A 22 5.15 12.79 17.79
N LEU A 23 4.09 12.89 16.99
CA LEU A 23 3.18 14.03 16.93
C LEU A 23 1.80 13.71 17.54
N PRO A 24 1.61 13.89 18.86
CA PRO A 24 0.31 13.73 19.50
C PRO A 24 -0.68 14.83 19.10
N ALA A 25 -1.97 14.57 19.37
CA ALA A 25 -3.09 15.43 18.96
C ALA A 25 -2.95 16.93 19.30
N PRO A 26 -2.47 17.33 20.49
CA PRO A 26 -2.32 18.74 20.83
C PRO A 26 -1.37 19.51 19.90
N LEU A 27 -0.43 18.83 19.22
CA LEU A 27 0.54 19.48 18.34
C LEU A 27 0.00 19.75 16.93
N TRP A 28 -1.19 19.25 16.59
CA TRP A 28 -1.81 19.47 15.28
C TRP A 28 -3.29 19.85 15.36
N SER A 29 -3.89 19.93 16.55
CA SER A 29 -5.30 20.27 16.75
C SER A 29 -5.62 21.68 16.24
N SER A 30 -4.77 22.67 16.51
CA SER A 30 -4.97 24.05 16.02
C SER A 30 -5.04 24.11 14.49
N ALA A 31 -4.21 23.33 13.78
CA ALA A 31 -4.27 23.24 12.33
C ALA A 31 -5.60 22.65 11.83
N VAL A 32 -6.27 21.80 12.61
CA VAL A 32 -7.64 21.32 12.31
C VAL A 32 -8.67 22.43 12.55
N ASP A 33 -8.53 23.18 13.65
CA ASP A 33 -9.41 24.29 14.01
C ASP A 33 -9.37 25.39 12.94
N ASP A 34 -8.15 25.76 12.51
CA ASP A 34 -7.85 26.73 11.45
C ASP A 34 -8.16 26.24 10.03
N LYS A 35 -8.76 25.04 9.89
CA LYS A 35 -9.12 24.42 8.60
C LYS A 35 -7.92 24.18 7.65
N GLN A 36 -6.71 24.16 8.20
CA GLN A 36 -5.50 23.79 7.46
C GLN A 36 -5.44 22.27 7.26
N LEU A 37 -5.81 21.52 8.29
CA LEU A 37 -6.06 20.09 8.26
C LEU A 37 -7.55 19.80 8.34
N ARG A 38 -7.97 18.70 7.75
CA ARG A 38 -9.31 18.13 7.87
C ARG A 38 -9.19 16.77 8.53
N ARG A 39 -10.03 16.55 9.55
CA ARG A 39 -10.19 15.26 10.21
C ARG A 39 -11.27 14.43 9.51
N VAL A 40 -11.00 13.15 9.31
CA VAL A 40 -11.93 12.16 8.77
C VAL A 40 -11.96 10.97 9.72
N GLU A 41 -13.10 10.72 10.37
CA GLU A 41 -13.28 9.54 11.20
C GLU A 41 -13.64 8.33 10.34
N SER A 42 -13.11 7.17 10.70
CA SER A 42 -13.34 5.92 9.97
C SER A 42 -13.21 4.70 10.89
N GLN A 43 -13.63 3.54 10.40
CA GLN A 43 -13.36 2.25 11.06
C GLN A 43 -11.87 1.94 11.21
N TYR A 44 -11.01 2.59 10.42
CA TYR A 44 -9.56 2.48 10.50
C TYR A 44 -8.93 3.54 11.45
N GLY A 45 -9.78 4.27 12.16
CA GLY A 45 -9.40 5.37 13.04
C GLY A 45 -9.40 6.72 12.35
N THR A 46 -8.92 7.73 13.09
CA THR A 46 -8.86 9.12 12.65
C THR A 46 -7.79 9.31 11.59
N VAL A 47 -8.19 9.90 10.46
CA VAL A 47 -7.32 10.24 9.33
C VAL A 47 -7.25 11.75 9.16
N LEU A 48 -6.04 12.27 8.95
CA LEU A 48 -5.80 13.67 8.62
C LEU A 48 -5.46 13.81 7.14
N THR A 49 -6.06 14.82 6.51
CA THR A 49 -5.81 15.27 5.12
C THR A 49 -5.74 16.79 5.11
N LEU A 50 -5.21 17.40 4.05
CA LEU A 50 -5.28 18.85 3.92
C LEU A 50 -6.74 19.34 3.84
N GLY A 51 -7.01 20.43 4.55
CA GLY A 51 -8.24 21.21 4.43
C GLY A 51 -8.13 22.28 3.34
N ARG A 52 -9.15 23.13 3.22
CA ARG A 52 -9.16 24.20 2.20
C ARG A 52 -8.02 25.20 2.41
N ALA A 53 -7.80 25.63 3.65
CA ALA A 53 -6.70 26.55 3.97
C ALA A 53 -5.34 25.87 3.79
N GLY A 54 -5.23 24.57 4.09
CA GLY A 54 -4.01 23.80 3.87
C GLY A 54 -3.63 23.71 2.39
N HIS A 55 -4.61 23.47 1.51
CA HIS A 55 -4.37 23.49 0.07
C HIS A 55 -4.01 24.87 -0.50
N ALA A 56 -4.37 25.96 0.18
CA ALA A 56 -3.89 27.29 -0.21
C ALA A 56 -2.39 27.46 0.10
N LEU A 57 -1.91 26.85 1.19
CA LEU A 57 -0.49 26.83 1.56
C LEU A 57 0.33 25.82 0.73
N TYR A 58 -0.28 24.70 0.33
CA TYR A 58 0.35 23.64 -0.47
C TYR A 58 -0.45 23.41 -1.76
N PRO A 59 -0.34 24.31 -2.76
CA PRO A 59 -1.16 24.25 -3.98
C PRO A 59 -0.91 22.99 -4.82
N ASN A 60 0.30 22.43 -4.74
CA ASN A 60 0.71 21.23 -5.48
C ASN A 60 0.39 19.92 -4.74
N ALA A 61 -0.09 19.98 -3.49
CA ALA A 61 -0.42 18.78 -2.73
C ALA A 61 -1.67 18.10 -3.31
N GLU A 62 -1.67 16.76 -3.26
CA GLU A 62 -2.74 15.95 -3.83
C GLU A 62 -4.09 16.23 -3.16
N ARG A 63 -5.14 16.42 -3.97
CA ARG A 63 -6.51 16.66 -3.50
C ARG A 63 -7.30 15.36 -3.40
N LEU A 64 -7.62 14.95 -2.18
CA LEU A 64 -8.41 13.75 -1.91
C LEU A 64 -9.90 14.10 -1.81
N LEU A 65 -10.61 13.87 -2.92
CA LEU A 65 -11.96 14.39 -3.19
C LEU A 65 -13.09 13.77 -2.34
N GLY A 66 -12.80 12.81 -1.45
CA GLY A 66 -13.81 12.26 -0.55
C GLY A 66 -13.24 11.52 0.67
N PRO A 67 -14.03 11.35 1.75
CA PRO A 67 -13.60 10.66 2.96
C PRO A 67 -13.06 9.25 2.69
N ALA A 68 -13.76 8.46 1.87
CA ALA A 68 -13.34 7.11 1.52
C ALA A 68 -11.98 7.08 0.80
N VAL A 69 -11.69 8.07 -0.06
CA VAL A 69 -10.39 8.17 -0.75
C VAL A 69 -9.29 8.56 0.23
N ALA A 70 -9.58 9.46 1.18
CA ALA A 70 -8.61 9.86 2.20
C ALA A 70 -8.26 8.68 3.13
N VAL A 71 -9.26 7.93 3.59
CA VAL A 71 -9.06 6.76 4.45
C VAL A 71 -8.28 5.66 3.73
N ASP A 72 -8.64 5.37 2.49
CA ASP A 72 -7.96 4.38 1.67
C ASP A 72 -6.51 4.78 1.35
N ARG A 73 -6.26 6.07 1.08
CA ARG A 73 -4.89 6.59 0.92
C ARG A 73 -4.08 6.48 2.21
N ALA A 74 -4.67 6.80 3.36
CA ALA A 74 -3.99 6.66 4.64
C ALA A 74 -3.65 5.19 4.92
N TYR A 75 -4.56 4.26 4.63
CA TYR A 75 -4.31 2.82 4.73
C TYR A 75 -3.16 2.36 3.81
N GLN A 76 -3.14 2.82 2.56
CA GLN A 76 -2.05 2.54 1.63
C GLN A 76 -0.71 3.13 2.12
N ASN A 77 -0.72 4.34 2.69
CA ASN A 77 0.47 4.95 3.24
C ASN A 77 0.97 4.20 4.47
N ASP A 78 0.09 3.71 5.36
CA ASP A 78 0.47 2.85 6.49
C ASP A 78 1.11 1.54 5.99
N ALA A 79 0.55 0.93 4.93
CA ALA A 79 1.15 -0.24 4.27
C ALA A 79 2.56 0.04 3.74
N LEU A 80 2.74 1.17 3.08
CA LEU A 80 4.04 1.61 2.57
C LEU A 80 5.02 1.83 3.71
N GLY A 81 4.59 2.47 4.81
CA GLY A 81 5.46 2.71 5.97
C GLY A 81 5.96 1.44 6.64
N LEU A 82 5.16 0.36 6.62
CA LEU A 82 5.59 -0.96 7.10
C LEU A 82 6.66 -1.55 6.17
N LEU A 83 6.43 -1.53 4.86
CA LEU A 83 7.37 -2.08 3.87
C LEU A 83 8.65 -1.25 3.75
N GLU A 84 8.59 0.07 3.95
CA GLU A 84 9.77 0.94 3.97
C GLU A 84 10.74 0.56 5.09
N LYS A 85 10.23 0.14 6.26
CA LYS A 85 11.05 -0.37 7.37
C LYS A 85 11.75 -1.70 7.03
N GLU A 86 11.23 -2.44 6.05
CA GLU A 86 11.82 -3.67 5.52
C GLU A 86 12.74 -3.42 4.30
N GLY A 87 12.92 -2.16 3.90
CA GLY A 87 13.81 -1.79 2.80
C GLY A 87 13.14 -1.64 1.42
N TYR A 88 11.82 -1.84 1.32
CA TYR A 88 11.09 -1.52 0.08
C TYR A 88 11.04 -0.01 -0.14
N ARG A 89 10.99 0.43 -1.40
CA ARG A 89 10.89 1.87 -1.73
C ARG A 89 9.80 2.14 -2.74
N LEU A 90 8.96 3.13 -2.50
CA LEU A 90 7.92 3.50 -3.47
C LEU A 90 8.56 4.03 -4.77
N GLN A 91 8.28 3.37 -5.89
CA GLN A 91 8.63 3.89 -7.22
C GLN A 91 7.54 4.82 -7.73
N ARG A 92 6.28 4.34 -7.76
CA ARG A 92 5.13 5.10 -8.25
C ARG A 92 3.81 4.53 -7.75
N ARG A 93 2.77 5.36 -7.73
CA ARG A 93 1.38 4.91 -7.57
C ARG A 93 0.71 4.82 -8.93
N LYS A 94 -0.18 3.84 -9.09
CA LYS A 94 -1.06 3.72 -10.25
C LYS A 94 -2.46 4.14 -9.85
N TYR A 95 -3.06 4.99 -10.66
CA TYR A 95 -4.35 5.61 -10.37
C TYR A 95 -5.44 5.05 -11.30
N GLN A 96 -6.66 4.97 -10.78
CA GLN A 96 -7.81 4.62 -11.60
C GLN A 96 -8.01 5.68 -12.69
N ARG A 97 -8.14 5.26 -13.95
CA ARG A 97 -8.59 6.15 -15.03
C ARG A 97 -10.11 6.31 -14.96
N LEU A 98 -10.56 7.56 -14.99
CA LEU A 98 -11.97 7.93 -15.11
C LEU A 98 -12.44 7.76 -16.57
N LYS A 99 -13.76 7.73 -16.78
CA LYS A 99 -14.36 7.55 -18.12
C LYS A 99 -13.94 8.63 -19.12
N ASN A 100 -13.62 9.84 -18.64
CA ASN A 100 -13.14 10.96 -19.45
C ASN A 100 -11.61 10.91 -19.70
N GLY A 101 -10.94 9.81 -19.37
CA GLY A 101 -9.49 9.63 -19.54
C GLY A 101 -8.62 10.28 -18.46
N GLN A 102 -9.18 11.13 -17.60
CA GLN A 102 -8.46 11.75 -16.49
C GLN A 102 -8.12 10.71 -15.41
N LEU A 103 -7.04 10.94 -14.67
CA LEU A 103 -6.71 10.12 -13.50
C LEU A 103 -7.60 10.54 -12.32
N GLY A 104 -8.22 9.55 -11.68
CA GLY A 104 -8.92 9.74 -10.41
C GLY A 104 -7.94 9.85 -9.24
N SER A 105 -8.45 10.27 -8.08
CA SER A 105 -7.68 10.41 -6.83
C SER A 105 -7.42 9.09 -6.10
N HIS A 106 -8.02 8.00 -6.56
CA HIS A 106 -7.86 6.67 -5.97
C HIS A 106 -6.71 5.92 -6.66
N ALA A 107 -5.67 5.63 -5.87
CA ALA A 107 -4.59 4.77 -6.28
C ALA A 107 -5.06 3.30 -6.21
N THR A 108 -4.97 2.57 -7.31
CA THR A 108 -5.37 1.16 -7.39
C THR A 108 -4.29 0.22 -6.84
N TYR A 109 -3.03 0.55 -7.04
CA TYR A 109 -1.88 -0.15 -6.46
C TYR A 109 -0.63 0.74 -6.45
N ALA A 110 0.37 0.33 -5.68
CA ALA A 110 1.70 0.93 -5.68
C ALA A 110 2.70 -0.01 -6.38
N VAL A 111 3.66 0.56 -7.08
CA VAL A 111 4.84 -0.14 -7.60
C VAL A 111 6.00 0.23 -6.70
N LEU A 112 6.67 -0.77 -6.14
CA LEU A 112 7.78 -0.62 -5.20
C LEU A 112 9.06 -1.18 -5.80
N HIS A 113 10.20 -0.69 -5.38
CA HIS A 113 11.46 -1.40 -5.47
C HIS A 113 11.55 -2.41 -4.33
N LEU A 114 12.09 -3.59 -4.64
CA LEU A 114 12.45 -4.60 -3.66
C LEU A 114 13.63 -4.11 -2.78
N PRO A 115 13.79 -4.67 -1.58
CA PRO A 115 15.03 -4.52 -0.81
C PRO A 115 16.24 -5.00 -1.64
N GLU A 116 17.37 -4.31 -1.52
CA GLU A 116 18.57 -4.53 -2.35
C GLU A 116 19.03 -6.00 -2.31
N ALA A 117 19.12 -6.59 -1.12
CA ALA A 117 19.48 -8.00 -0.96
C ALA A 117 18.47 -8.96 -1.63
N GLU A 118 17.17 -8.66 -1.61
CA GLU A 118 16.17 -9.48 -2.32
C GLU A 118 16.28 -9.31 -3.83
N ALA A 119 16.52 -8.08 -4.30
CA ALA A 119 16.72 -7.78 -5.71
C ALA A 119 17.96 -8.50 -6.27
N GLU A 120 19.09 -8.45 -5.55
CA GLU A 120 20.33 -9.13 -5.90
C GLU A 120 20.16 -10.66 -5.92
N TRP A 121 19.56 -11.23 -4.87
CA TRP A 121 19.28 -12.66 -4.81
C TRP A 121 18.43 -13.14 -6.00
N ARG A 122 17.40 -12.35 -6.38
CA ARG A 122 16.57 -12.65 -7.55
C ARG A 122 17.34 -12.49 -8.86
N LEU A 123 18.16 -11.46 -9.00
CA LEU A 123 19.00 -11.25 -10.19
C LEU A 123 19.97 -12.42 -10.40
N ASP A 124 20.62 -12.88 -9.34
CA ASP A 124 21.57 -14.00 -9.39
C ASP A 124 20.88 -15.29 -9.84
N ARG A 125 19.78 -15.67 -9.16
CA ARG A 125 18.92 -16.81 -9.55
C ARG A 125 18.42 -16.71 -10.98
N TRP A 126 17.96 -15.53 -11.40
CA TRP A 126 17.46 -15.30 -12.74
C TRP A 126 18.53 -15.50 -13.81
N SER A 127 19.76 -15.03 -13.53
CA SER A 127 20.90 -15.21 -14.43
C SER A 127 21.27 -16.69 -14.62
N THR A 128 21.11 -17.51 -13.57
CA THR A 128 21.36 -18.95 -13.62
C THR A 128 20.26 -19.73 -14.34
N GLU A 129 18.99 -19.33 -14.24
CA GLU A 129 17.86 -20.06 -14.84
C GLU A 129 17.67 -19.77 -16.34
N PHE A 130 17.91 -18.53 -16.80
CA PHE A 130 17.53 -18.08 -18.16
C PHE A 130 18.72 -17.81 -19.11
N GLY A 131 19.96 -17.78 -18.60
CA GLY A 131 21.15 -17.54 -19.42
C GLY A 131 21.13 -16.21 -20.18
N ARG A 132 21.74 -16.16 -21.38
CA ARG A 132 21.83 -14.93 -22.22
C ARG A 132 20.53 -14.58 -22.95
N ASN A 133 19.52 -15.44 -22.95
CA ASN A 133 18.25 -15.21 -23.63
C ASN A 133 17.31 -14.40 -22.72
N ARG A 134 17.66 -13.12 -22.54
CA ARG A 134 16.84 -12.15 -21.80
C ARG A 134 15.54 -11.91 -22.56
N PRO A 135 14.35 -12.21 -22.01
CA PRO A 135 13.12 -11.64 -22.51
C PRO A 135 13.21 -10.13 -22.27
N GLY A 136 13.28 -9.33 -23.34
CA GLY A 136 13.25 -7.87 -23.24
C GLY A 136 11.90 -7.43 -22.71
N GLY A 137 11.77 -7.28 -21.39
CA GLY A 137 10.50 -6.90 -20.75
C GLY A 137 10.47 -7.03 -19.22
N GLU A 138 11.39 -7.79 -18.62
CA GLU A 138 11.39 -8.04 -17.18
C GLU A 138 11.88 -6.85 -16.35
N GLN A 139 11.01 -6.35 -15.48
CA GLN A 139 11.34 -5.36 -14.45
C GLN A 139 11.76 -6.09 -13.18
N LEU A 140 12.98 -6.64 -13.22
CA LEU A 140 13.63 -7.22 -12.04
C LEU A 140 13.78 -6.14 -10.95
N GLY A 141 13.52 -6.53 -9.71
CA GLY A 141 13.65 -5.61 -8.56
C GLY A 141 12.45 -4.70 -8.30
N LEU A 142 11.32 -4.86 -9.00
CA LEU A 142 10.06 -4.20 -8.63
C LEU A 142 9.12 -5.14 -7.88
N CYS A 143 8.08 -4.60 -7.22
CA CYS A 143 6.91 -5.35 -6.79
C CYS A 143 5.61 -4.55 -6.79
N LEU A 144 4.46 -5.23 -6.76
CA LEU A 144 3.15 -4.58 -6.65
C LEU A 144 2.59 -4.69 -5.23
N LEU A 145 2.11 -3.57 -4.70
CA LEU A 145 1.38 -3.48 -3.46
C LEU A 145 -0.07 -3.09 -3.72
N TYR A 146 -1.00 -3.94 -3.30
CA TYR A 146 -2.42 -3.65 -3.20
C TYR A 146 -2.81 -3.43 -1.75
N ALA A 147 -3.22 -2.21 -1.41
CA ALA A 147 -3.65 -1.87 -0.06
C ALA A 147 -4.93 -1.05 -0.16
N THR A 148 -6.05 -1.64 0.22
CA THR A 148 -7.34 -0.95 0.28
C THR A 148 -8.09 -1.38 1.53
N ILE A 149 -8.86 -0.44 2.10
CA ILE A 149 -9.73 -0.69 3.25
C ILE A 149 -11.22 -0.49 2.93
N ARG A 150 -11.53 -0.28 1.64
CA ARG A 150 -12.92 -0.20 1.17
C ARG A 150 -13.64 -1.50 1.51
N ASN A 151 -14.87 -1.38 2.01
CA ASN A 151 -15.72 -2.50 2.42
C ASN A 151 -15.05 -3.45 3.43
N GLY A 152 -14.12 -2.96 4.26
CA GLY A 152 -13.41 -3.79 5.24
C GLY A 152 -12.14 -4.46 4.70
N GLY A 153 -11.69 -4.11 3.50
CA GLY A 153 -10.48 -4.65 2.88
C GLY A 153 -10.76 -5.73 1.84
N PRO A 154 -9.72 -6.26 1.18
CA PRO A 154 -9.90 -7.19 0.08
C PRO A 154 -10.30 -8.59 0.58
N GLY A 155 -11.47 -9.06 0.15
CA GLY A 155 -11.90 -10.43 0.44
C GLY A 155 -11.07 -11.48 -0.29
N THR A 156 -11.13 -12.74 0.16
CA THR A 156 -10.38 -13.87 -0.42
C THR A 156 -10.60 -14.02 -1.93
N ALA A 157 -11.84 -13.86 -2.42
CA ALA A 157 -12.13 -13.93 -3.85
C ALA A 157 -11.44 -12.81 -4.66
N GLN A 158 -11.38 -11.60 -4.09
CA GLN A 158 -10.68 -10.48 -4.71
C GLN A 158 -9.16 -10.72 -4.74
N ILE A 159 -8.58 -11.24 -3.65
CA ILE A 159 -7.15 -11.57 -3.61
C ILE A 159 -6.80 -12.63 -4.66
N ARG A 160 -7.64 -13.67 -4.83
CA ARG A 160 -7.45 -14.66 -5.91
C ARG A 160 -7.49 -14.02 -7.30
N ALA A 161 -8.44 -13.12 -7.54
CA ALA A 161 -8.54 -12.42 -8.81
C ALA A 161 -7.31 -11.54 -9.09
N LEU A 162 -6.81 -10.85 -8.05
CA LEU A 162 -5.58 -10.06 -8.13
C LEU A 162 -4.37 -10.96 -8.41
N LEU A 163 -4.26 -12.09 -7.71
CA LEU A 163 -3.17 -13.04 -7.93
C LEU A 163 -3.19 -13.62 -9.34
N LYS A 164 -4.35 -14.08 -9.83
CA LYS A 164 -4.50 -14.59 -11.20
C LYS A 164 -4.09 -13.54 -12.24
N ARG A 165 -4.47 -12.27 -12.01
CA ARG A 165 -4.06 -11.17 -12.89
C ARG A 165 -2.56 -10.89 -12.80
N HIS A 166 -1.99 -10.93 -11.60
CA HIS A 166 -0.55 -10.77 -11.37
C HIS A 166 0.25 -11.87 -12.06
N GLU A 167 -0.23 -13.11 -12.03
CA GLU A 167 0.40 -14.25 -12.70
C GLU A 167 0.42 -14.12 -14.23
N GLN A 168 -0.56 -13.44 -14.82
CA GLN A 168 -0.54 -13.11 -16.26
C GLN A 168 0.53 -12.08 -16.61
N THR A 169 0.99 -11.29 -15.63
CA THR A 169 2.05 -10.29 -15.76
C THR A 169 3.39 -10.76 -15.18
N ILE A 170 3.46 -11.97 -14.60
CA ILE A 170 4.66 -12.48 -13.89
C ILE A 170 5.88 -12.63 -14.82
N VAL A 171 5.66 -12.81 -16.13
CA VAL A 171 6.74 -12.82 -17.11
C VAL A 171 7.46 -11.46 -17.16
N GLU A 172 6.86 -10.38 -16.68
CA GLU A 172 7.52 -9.07 -16.55
C GLU A 172 7.98 -8.79 -15.11
N MET A 173 7.53 -9.59 -14.14
CA MET A 173 7.50 -9.25 -12.72
C MET A 173 7.76 -10.50 -11.86
N ALA A 174 9.03 -10.88 -11.74
CA ALA A 174 9.48 -12.06 -10.99
C ALA A 174 9.45 -11.88 -9.46
N HIS A 175 8.35 -11.39 -8.90
CA HIS A 175 8.20 -10.99 -7.49
C HIS A 175 6.81 -11.33 -6.92
N PRO A 176 6.66 -11.42 -5.58
CA PRO A 176 5.34 -11.59 -4.96
C PRO A 176 4.38 -10.45 -5.30
N LEU A 177 3.10 -10.78 -5.41
CA LEU A 177 2.03 -9.83 -5.20
C LEU A 177 1.94 -9.54 -3.71
N ILE A 178 2.09 -8.28 -3.30
CA ILE A 178 1.90 -7.87 -1.90
C ILE A 178 0.47 -7.35 -1.73
N VAL A 179 -0.26 -7.86 -0.73
CA VAL A 179 -1.59 -7.37 -0.38
C VAL A 179 -1.66 -7.04 1.10
N ALA A 180 -2.09 -5.82 1.43
CA ALA A 180 -2.35 -5.41 2.80
C ALA A 180 -3.79 -5.76 3.20
N VAL A 181 -3.93 -6.52 4.28
CA VAL A 181 -5.22 -7.00 4.81
C VAL A 181 -5.39 -6.58 6.28
N PRO A 182 -6.62 -6.34 6.75
CA PRO A 182 -6.82 -5.95 8.15
C PRO A 182 -6.67 -7.09 9.16
N ASP A 183 -6.92 -8.33 8.73
CA ASP A 183 -6.80 -9.54 9.54
C ASP A 183 -6.22 -10.67 8.68
N LEU A 184 -5.02 -11.14 9.02
CA LEU A 184 -4.40 -12.27 8.31
C LEU A 184 -5.17 -13.58 8.52
N ASN A 185 -5.87 -13.72 9.65
CA ASN A 185 -6.53 -14.97 10.04
C ASN A 185 -7.66 -15.32 9.09
N ALA A 186 -8.43 -14.31 8.66
CA ALA A 186 -9.47 -14.43 7.65
C ALA A 186 -8.97 -15.02 6.30
N HIS A 187 -7.66 -14.97 6.04
CA HIS A 187 -7.04 -15.42 4.79
C HIS A 187 -6.08 -16.60 4.94
N ARG A 188 -5.97 -17.20 6.13
CA ARG A 188 -5.04 -18.32 6.40
C ARG A 188 -5.19 -19.49 5.42
N SER A 189 -6.42 -19.91 5.12
CA SER A 189 -6.69 -21.01 4.20
C SER A 189 -6.20 -20.71 2.78
N LEU A 190 -6.35 -19.46 2.32
CA LEU A 190 -5.84 -19.02 1.03
C LEU A 190 -4.31 -19.06 0.98
N VAL A 191 -3.64 -18.53 2.00
CA VAL A 191 -2.18 -18.53 2.08
C VAL A 191 -1.64 -19.96 2.06
N ARG A 192 -2.25 -20.85 2.85
CA ARG A 192 -1.88 -22.27 2.90
C ARG A 192 -2.07 -22.95 1.54
N GLU A 193 -3.18 -22.71 0.86
CA GLU A 193 -3.43 -23.26 -0.47
C GLU A 193 -2.36 -22.81 -1.48
N ILE A 194 -2.05 -21.52 -1.51
CA ILE A 194 -1.04 -20.98 -2.42
C ILE A 194 0.34 -21.56 -2.09
N GLN A 195 0.71 -21.65 -0.81
CA GLN A 195 1.97 -22.26 -0.39
C GLN A 195 2.08 -23.73 -0.84
N LEU A 196 1.00 -24.51 -0.69
CA LEU A 196 0.95 -25.90 -1.17
C LEU A 196 1.09 -26.01 -2.69
N GLN A 197 0.48 -25.10 -3.45
CA GLN A 197 0.63 -25.03 -4.91
C GLN A 197 2.05 -24.60 -5.32
N THR A 198 2.71 -23.77 -4.51
CA THR A 198 4.07 -23.28 -4.76
C THR A 198 5.15 -24.28 -4.33
N GLY A 199 4.82 -25.26 -3.49
CA GLY A 199 5.69 -26.34 -3.01
C GLY A 199 6.15 -27.35 -4.07
N ASN A 200 5.94 -27.06 -5.36
CA ASN A 200 6.55 -27.81 -6.45
C ASN A 200 8.03 -27.38 -6.56
N PRO A 201 9.02 -28.28 -6.36
CA PRO A 201 10.45 -27.95 -6.34
C PRO A 201 11.00 -27.35 -7.66
N ARG A 202 10.18 -27.29 -8.72
CA ARG A 202 10.49 -26.59 -9.97
C ARG A 202 10.08 -25.10 -9.99
N CYS A 203 9.42 -24.61 -8.94
CA CYS A 203 9.03 -23.20 -8.79
C CYS A 203 9.89 -22.53 -7.71
N GLU A 204 11.19 -22.39 -7.97
CA GLU A 204 12.15 -21.71 -7.07
C GLU A 204 11.96 -20.18 -6.98
N ARG A 205 10.83 -19.64 -7.48
CA ARG A 205 10.56 -18.20 -7.63
C ARG A 205 10.14 -17.46 -6.34
N GLY A 206 10.15 -18.14 -5.19
CA GLY A 206 9.64 -17.61 -3.92
C GLY A 206 8.10 -17.54 -3.86
N PRO A 207 7.51 -17.03 -2.77
CA PRO A 207 6.06 -16.97 -2.61
C PRO A 207 5.42 -16.05 -3.67
N ARG A 208 4.36 -16.52 -4.35
CA ARG A 208 3.63 -15.72 -5.36
C ARG A 208 2.75 -14.62 -4.76
N LEU A 209 2.34 -14.81 -3.50
CA LEU A 209 1.52 -13.89 -2.73
C LEU A 209 2.18 -13.66 -1.38
N ARG A 210 2.27 -12.40 -0.98
CA ARG A 210 2.63 -11.97 0.37
C ARG A 210 1.47 -11.17 0.95
N LEU A 211 0.91 -11.61 2.05
CA LEU A 211 -0.05 -10.82 2.82
C LEU A 211 0.69 -10.09 3.94
N ILE A 212 0.38 -8.80 4.13
CA ILE A 212 0.82 -8.01 5.27
C ILE A 212 -0.39 -7.57 6.08
N GLU A 213 -0.28 -7.59 7.40
CA GLU A 213 -1.37 -7.18 8.29
C GLU A 213 -1.29 -5.69 8.60
N LEU A 214 -2.44 -5.01 8.47
CA LEU A 214 -2.63 -3.65 8.97
C LEU A 214 -3.86 -3.64 9.87
N PRO A 215 -3.70 -3.97 11.16
CA PRO A 215 -4.83 -4.19 12.03
C PRO A 215 -5.66 -2.91 12.15
N LEU A 216 -6.98 -3.11 12.19
CA LEU A 216 -7.93 -2.08 12.60
C LEU A 216 -7.59 -1.64 14.03
N PRO A 217 -7.77 -0.35 14.37
CA PRO A 217 -7.62 0.07 15.75
C PRO A 217 -8.57 -0.72 16.65
N GLU A 218 -8.07 -1.12 17.83
CA GLU A 218 -8.94 -1.69 18.87
C GLU A 218 -10.03 -0.67 19.19
N ILE A 219 -11.27 -1.00 18.84
CA ILE A 219 -12.42 -0.24 19.30
C ILE A 219 -12.47 -0.50 20.80
N ARG A 220 -11.90 0.40 21.60
CA ARG A 220 -12.17 0.43 23.03
C ARG A 220 -13.68 0.60 23.15
N LYS A 221 -14.38 -0.48 23.49
CA LYS A 221 -15.77 -0.39 23.95
C LYS A 221 -15.72 0.57 25.12
N SER A 222 -16.28 1.76 24.96
CA SER A 222 -16.51 2.67 26.07
C SER A 222 -17.42 1.93 27.06
N THR A 223 -16.80 1.39 28.11
CA THR A 223 -17.48 0.99 29.34
C THR A 223 -18.01 2.21 30.06
#